data_AF-A0A952X4B2-F1
#
_entry.id   AF-A0A952X4B2-F1
#
_cell.length_a   1.000
_cell.length_b   1.000
_cell.length_c   1.000
_cell.angle_alpha   90.00
_cell.angle_beta   90.00
_cell.angle_gamma   90.00
#
_symmetry.space_group_name_H-M   'P 1'
#
loop_
_entity.id
_entity.type
_entity.pdbx_description
1 polymer ?
#
loop_
_entity_poly.entity_id
_entity_poly.type
_entity_poly.pdbx_seq_one_letter_code
_entity_poly.pdbx_strand_id
1 'polypeptide(L)'
;MARKEQNLPGFDDDAPRVVRRDCLTGRIVRRELTARTAADALGPIARGCEIYCLTMGKFSLVDVIEHCLAATGPADLVLSTWTAAAADIGFANRLLVNGSIRSFRTIVDFSFPSRQPAYCAALREAFGDDAIRVTKNHAKFVTICNAQWKLVVRTSMNLNECRRLETLEVSDSPDLAAFLDEFVEQLWRGQAATEGLERRPGEHCERFGEEWGDAMHGELGASEKRFFGDGPTSVDLRRAGVRRRC
;
A
#
# COMPACT_ATOMS: atom_id res chain seq x y z
N MET A 1 -16.21 -15.08 33.48
CA MET A 1 -17.00 -14.32 32.49
C MET A 1 -16.26 -14.39 31.17
N ALA A 2 -16.76 -15.22 30.25
CA ALA A 2 -16.18 -15.39 28.93
C ALA A 2 -16.32 -14.08 28.14
N ARG A 3 -15.19 -13.52 27.67
CA ARG A 3 -15.21 -12.46 26.66
C ARG A 3 -15.80 -13.08 25.40
N LYS A 4 -16.98 -12.61 24.99
CA LYS A 4 -17.50 -12.87 23.65
C LYS A 4 -16.45 -12.39 22.67
N GLU A 5 -15.89 -13.32 21.89
CA GLU A 5 -15.20 -13.02 20.63
C GLU A 5 -16.17 -12.17 19.81
N GLN A 6 -15.83 -10.89 19.65
CA GLN A 6 -16.48 -10.07 18.65
C GLN A 6 -15.88 -10.52 17.33
N ASN A 7 -16.61 -11.36 16.59
CA ASN A 7 -16.36 -11.57 15.19
C ASN A 7 -16.33 -10.18 14.54
N LEU A 8 -15.13 -9.74 14.15
CA LEU A 8 -14.98 -8.64 13.22
C LEU A 8 -15.78 -9.04 11.98
N PRO A 9 -16.63 -8.16 11.41
CA PRO A 9 -17.36 -8.50 10.21
C PRO A 9 -16.34 -8.92 9.15
N GLY A 10 -16.42 -10.19 8.75
CA GLY A 10 -15.54 -10.77 7.75
C GLY A 10 -15.69 -10.03 6.42
N PHE A 11 -14.83 -10.35 5.47
CA PHE A 11 -15.00 -10.03 4.05
C PHE A 11 -16.25 -10.75 3.50
N ASP A 12 -17.44 -10.47 4.03
CA ASP A 12 -18.71 -11.11 3.67
C ASP A 12 -19.27 -10.50 2.36
N ASP A 13 -18.42 -10.49 1.33
CA ASP A 13 -18.81 -10.36 -0.07
C ASP A 13 -18.02 -11.42 -0.85
N ASP A 14 -18.57 -12.64 -0.91
CA ASP A 14 -18.01 -13.76 -1.69
C ASP A 14 -17.88 -13.43 -3.20
N ALA A 15 -18.50 -12.35 -3.67
CA ALA A 15 -18.40 -11.88 -5.05
C ALA A 15 -17.22 -10.92 -5.23
N PRO A 16 -16.38 -11.08 -6.28
CA PRO A 16 -15.32 -10.13 -6.56
C PRO A 16 -15.93 -8.75 -6.85
N ARG A 17 -15.49 -7.74 -6.10
CA ARG A 17 -15.84 -6.36 -6.40
C ARG A 17 -15.12 -5.90 -7.66
N VAL A 18 -15.91 -5.48 -8.66
CA VAL A 18 -15.39 -5.08 -9.98
C VAL A 18 -15.78 -3.63 -10.26
N VAL A 19 -14.78 -2.75 -10.32
CA VAL A 19 -14.92 -1.40 -10.87
C VAL A 19 -14.58 -1.44 -12.36
N ARG A 20 -15.49 -0.95 -13.21
CA ARG A 20 -15.26 -0.77 -14.65
C ARG A 20 -15.21 0.71 -14.96
N ARG A 21 -14.27 1.10 -15.81
CA ARG A 21 -14.18 2.44 -16.37
C ARG A 21 -14.37 2.33 -17.88
N ASP A 22 -15.53 2.78 -18.35
CA ASP A 22 -16.07 2.45 -19.67
C ASP A 22 -15.20 2.91 -20.85
N CYS A 23 -14.35 3.94 -20.66
CA CYS A 23 -13.29 4.27 -21.59
C CYS A 23 -12.21 5.17 -20.95
N LEU A 24 -10.93 4.81 -21.11
CA LEU A 24 -9.80 5.70 -20.78
C LEU A 24 -9.50 6.64 -21.95
N THR A 25 -10.51 7.32 -22.48
CA THR A 25 -10.30 8.31 -23.55
C THR A 25 -9.33 9.37 -23.07
N GLY A 26 -8.18 9.48 -23.73
CA GLY A 26 -7.12 10.42 -23.34
C GLY A 26 -6.09 9.88 -22.34
N ARG A 27 -5.99 8.55 -22.13
CA ARG A 27 -4.88 7.98 -21.36
C ARG A 27 -3.53 8.40 -21.94
N ILE A 28 -2.67 8.95 -21.11
CA ILE A 28 -1.31 9.35 -21.45
C ILE A 28 -0.35 8.25 -20.97
N VAL A 29 0.54 7.79 -21.85
CA VAL A 29 1.56 6.79 -21.53
C VAL A 29 2.92 7.41 -21.80
N ARG A 30 3.76 7.50 -20.76
CA ARG A 30 5.04 8.21 -20.79
C ARG A 30 6.20 7.29 -20.42
N ARG A 31 7.35 7.53 -21.05
CA ARG A 31 8.62 6.88 -20.73
C ARG A 31 9.63 7.97 -20.38
N GLU A 32 9.76 8.27 -19.10
CA GLU A 32 10.47 9.45 -18.59
C GLU A 32 11.66 9.02 -17.73
N LEU A 33 12.58 8.28 -18.34
CA LEU A 33 13.72 7.67 -17.64
C LEU A 33 14.78 8.69 -17.18
N THR A 34 14.74 9.91 -17.73
CA THR A 34 15.69 10.99 -17.46
C THR A 34 15.06 12.20 -16.76
N ALA A 35 13.73 12.22 -16.61
CA ALA A 35 13.04 13.28 -15.90
C ALA A 35 13.55 13.35 -14.46
N ARG A 36 13.85 14.56 -13.98
CA ARG A 36 14.41 14.77 -12.63
C ARG A 36 13.34 15.13 -11.62
N THR A 37 12.16 15.51 -12.07
CA THR A 37 11.04 15.91 -11.21
C THR A 37 9.78 15.12 -11.55
N ALA A 38 8.88 14.98 -10.58
CA ALA A 38 7.57 14.37 -10.81
C ALA A 38 6.74 15.20 -11.80
N ALA A 39 6.86 16.53 -11.77
CA ALA A 39 6.18 17.43 -12.71
C ALA A 39 6.60 17.20 -14.15
N ASP A 40 7.91 17.07 -14.42
CA ASP A 40 8.41 16.77 -15.77
C ASP A 40 7.90 15.39 -16.23
N ALA A 41 7.92 14.40 -15.34
CA ALA A 41 7.57 13.02 -15.65
C ALA A 41 6.06 12.79 -15.86
N LEU A 42 5.21 13.45 -15.07
CA LEU A 42 3.76 13.29 -15.12
C LEU A 42 3.09 14.33 -16.01
N GLY A 43 3.62 15.55 -16.05
CA GLY A 43 2.98 16.68 -16.72
C GLY A 43 1.79 17.20 -15.92
N PRO A 44 0.88 17.96 -16.54
CA PRO A 44 -0.26 18.55 -15.84
C PRO A 44 -1.21 17.47 -15.29
N ILE A 45 -1.64 17.62 -14.04
CA ILE A 45 -2.72 16.82 -13.46
C ILE A 45 -4.04 17.50 -13.80
N ALA A 46 -4.81 16.89 -14.70
CA ALA A 46 -6.06 17.41 -15.21
C ALA A 46 -7.25 16.53 -14.82
N ARG A 47 -8.47 17.06 -14.97
CA ARG A 47 -9.70 16.31 -14.67
C ARG A 47 -9.86 15.10 -15.57
N GLY A 48 -10.26 13.98 -14.97
CA GLY A 48 -10.42 12.70 -15.65
C GLY A 48 -9.11 12.11 -16.18
N CYS A 49 -7.95 12.60 -15.74
CA CYS A 49 -6.66 12.13 -16.26
C CYS A 49 -6.41 10.66 -15.93
N GLU A 50 -5.65 10.02 -16.80
CA GLU A 50 -5.13 8.67 -16.66
C GLU A 50 -3.71 8.68 -17.23
N ILE A 51 -2.71 8.77 -16.37
CA ILE A 51 -1.30 8.96 -16.74
C ILE A 51 -0.52 7.76 -16.27
N TYR A 52 0.06 6.99 -17.18
CA TYR A 52 1.04 5.95 -16.87
C TYR A 52 2.44 6.46 -17.20
N CYS A 53 3.41 6.21 -16.34
CA CYS A 53 4.79 6.67 -16.48
C CYS A 53 5.78 5.58 -16.03
N LEU A 54 6.84 5.38 -16.83
CA LEU A 54 8.07 4.71 -16.39
C LEU A 54 9.12 5.74 -16.02
N THR A 55 9.71 5.60 -14.84
CA THR A 55 10.81 6.46 -14.34
C THR A 55 11.97 5.62 -13.80
N MET A 56 13.17 6.20 -13.74
CA MET A 56 14.36 5.59 -13.11
C MET A 56 14.60 6.09 -11.68
N GLY A 57 13.54 6.52 -10.99
CA GLY A 57 13.61 6.83 -9.56
C GLY A 57 14.43 8.08 -9.23
N LYS A 58 14.37 9.10 -10.09
CA LYS A 58 15.08 10.38 -9.89
C LYS A 58 14.37 11.33 -8.93
N PHE A 59 13.11 11.05 -8.64
CA PHE A 59 12.25 11.69 -7.66
C PHE A 59 11.58 10.61 -6.82
N SER A 60 11.08 10.99 -5.65
CA SER A 60 10.43 10.14 -4.65
C SER A 60 8.92 10.06 -4.84
N LEU A 61 8.25 9.18 -4.11
CA LEU A 61 6.78 9.16 -4.04
C LEU A 61 6.23 10.44 -3.42
N VAL A 62 6.96 11.07 -2.49
CA VAL A 62 6.57 12.36 -1.90
C VAL A 62 6.52 13.45 -2.98
N ASP A 63 7.49 13.51 -3.89
CA ASP A 63 7.50 14.49 -4.98
C ASP A 63 6.26 14.34 -5.89
N VAL A 64 5.81 13.10 -6.09
CA VAL A 64 4.56 12.81 -6.82
C VAL A 64 3.34 13.33 -6.06
N ILE A 65 3.29 13.09 -4.75
CA ILE A 65 2.21 13.57 -3.88
C ILE A 65 2.16 15.10 -3.89
N GLU A 66 3.31 15.77 -3.73
CA GLU A 66 3.41 17.23 -3.78
C GLU A 66 2.92 17.79 -5.12
N HIS A 67 3.32 17.17 -6.23
CA HIS A 67 2.86 17.57 -7.58
C HIS A 67 1.34 17.40 -7.75
N CYS A 68 0.77 16.32 -7.21
CA CYS A 68 -0.69 16.13 -7.23
C CYS A 68 -1.40 17.17 -6.35
N LEU A 69 -0.92 17.42 -5.13
CA LEU A 69 -1.49 18.40 -4.21
C LEU A 69 -1.43 19.84 -4.76
N ALA A 70 -0.40 20.17 -5.53
CA ALA A 70 -0.30 21.45 -6.23
C ALA A 70 -1.46 21.67 -7.23
N ALA A 71 -1.99 20.59 -7.81
CA ALA A 71 -3.15 20.65 -8.71
C ALA A 71 -4.49 20.52 -7.98
N THR A 72 -4.57 19.69 -6.94
CA THR A 72 -5.83 19.42 -6.24
C THR A 72 -6.17 20.44 -5.16
N GLY A 73 -5.18 21.15 -4.64
CA GLY A 73 -5.25 21.83 -3.35
C GLY A 73 -5.25 20.84 -2.18
N PRO A 74 -5.48 21.33 -0.94
CA PRO A 74 -5.47 20.50 0.26
C PRO A 74 -6.38 19.28 0.18
N ALA A 75 -5.90 18.14 0.67
CA ALA A 75 -6.61 16.86 0.54
C ALA A 75 -6.36 15.91 1.73
N ASP A 76 -7.26 14.95 1.89
CA ASP A 76 -7.09 13.80 2.77
C ASP A 76 -6.26 12.76 2.01
N LEU A 77 -5.29 12.16 2.69
CA LEU A 77 -4.33 11.25 2.09
C LEU A 77 -4.34 9.89 2.77
N VAL A 78 -4.52 8.84 1.97
CA VAL A 78 -4.25 7.45 2.38
C VAL A 78 -3.05 6.94 1.59
N LEU A 79 -2.08 6.34 2.26
CA LEU A 79 -0.89 5.77 1.64
C LEU A 79 -0.74 4.29 2.00
N SER A 80 -0.60 3.43 1.00
CA SER A 80 -0.17 2.04 1.20
C SER A 80 1.27 1.89 0.73
N THR A 81 2.13 1.30 1.56
CA THR A 81 3.53 1.00 1.23
C THR A 81 4.00 -0.24 1.96
N TRP A 82 5.01 -0.94 1.43
CA TRP A 82 5.60 -2.06 2.19
C TRP A 82 6.54 -1.56 3.30
N THR A 83 7.18 -0.41 3.09
CA THR A 83 8.16 0.17 4.03
C THR A 83 8.22 1.69 3.90
N ALA A 84 8.70 2.36 4.94
CA ALA A 84 8.99 3.80 4.91
C ALA A 84 10.42 4.09 5.42
N ALA A 85 10.98 5.23 5.02
CA ALA A 85 12.26 5.76 5.51
C ALA A 85 12.09 7.14 6.17
N ALA A 86 13.00 7.49 7.09
CA ALA A 86 12.86 8.68 7.92
C ALA A 86 12.73 10.00 7.14
N ALA A 87 13.47 10.16 6.03
CA ALA A 87 13.41 11.38 5.23
C ALA A 87 12.00 11.61 4.64
N ASP A 88 11.43 10.58 4.02
CA ASP A 88 10.09 10.63 3.42
C ASP A 88 8.97 10.74 4.46
N ILE A 89 9.16 10.16 5.65
CA ILE A 89 8.28 10.38 6.81
C ILE A 89 8.29 11.86 7.20
N GLY A 90 9.47 12.45 7.33
CA GLY A 90 9.61 13.87 7.68
C GLY A 90 8.99 14.80 6.63
N PHE A 91 9.12 14.46 5.34
CA PHE A 91 8.50 15.23 4.28
C PHE A 91 6.97 15.13 4.28
N ALA A 92 6.42 13.92 4.42
CA ALA A 92 4.97 13.75 4.56
C ALA A 92 4.42 14.49 5.79
N ASN A 93 5.15 14.48 6.91
CA ASN A 93 4.78 15.23 8.11
C ASN A 93 4.77 16.75 7.86
N ARG A 94 5.73 17.29 7.12
CA ARG A 94 5.74 18.71 6.75
C ARG A 94 4.48 19.09 5.95
N LEU A 95 4.03 18.23 5.04
CA LEU A 95 2.82 18.47 4.25
C LEU A 95 1.55 18.43 5.12
N LEU A 96 1.54 17.63 6.18
CA LEU A 96 0.47 17.63 7.17
C LEU A 96 0.49 18.93 8.00
N VAL A 97 1.66 19.30 8.53
CA VAL A 97 1.83 20.51 9.36
C VAL A 97 1.51 21.79 8.60
N ASN A 98 1.86 21.88 7.32
CA ASN A 98 1.60 23.07 6.50
C ASN A 98 0.18 23.12 5.92
N GLY A 99 -0.68 22.13 6.21
CA GLY A 99 -2.07 22.06 5.78
C GLY A 99 -2.29 21.63 4.32
N SER A 100 -1.24 21.21 3.60
CA SER A 100 -1.40 20.62 2.26
C SER A 100 -2.07 19.25 2.33
N ILE A 101 -1.80 18.49 3.39
CA ILE A 101 -2.53 17.29 3.77
C ILE A 101 -3.42 17.65 4.96
N ARG A 102 -4.71 17.33 4.87
CA ARG A 102 -5.71 17.55 5.94
C ARG A 102 -5.73 16.41 6.96
N SER A 103 -5.56 15.18 6.47
CA SER A 103 -5.47 13.98 7.30
C SER A 103 -4.58 12.95 6.61
N PHE A 104 -3.87 12.14 7.39
CA PHE A 104 -2.99 11.10 6.88
C PHE A 104 -3.32 9.75 7.51
N ARG A 105 -3.53 8.73 6.66
CA ARG A 105 -3.60 7.33 7.07
C ARG A 105 -2.59 6.53 6.25
N THR A 106 -1.98 5.53 6.86
CA THR A 106 -0.98 4.70 6.20
C THR A 106 -1.13 3.22 6.52
N ILE A 107 -0.99 2.39 5.48
CA ILE A 107 -0.94 0.94 5.58
C ILE A 107 0.50 0.52 5.31
N VAL A 108 1.11 -0.15 6.29
CA VAL A 108 2.45 -0.74 6.16
C VAL A 108 2.38 -2.26 6.22
N ASP A 109 3.45 -2.92 5.79
CA ASP A 109 3.55 -4.36 5.93
C ASP A 109 3.69 -4.76 7.40
N PHE A 110 3.06 -5.86 7.79
CA PHE A 110 3.13 -6.41 9.15
C PHE A 110 4.55 -6.72 9.62
N SER A 111 5.51 -6.97 8.73
CA SER A 111 6.90 -7.17 9.10
C SER A 111 7.64 -5.86 9.39
N PHE A 112 7.11 -4.70 8.98
CA PHE A 112 7.79 -3.40 9.06
C PHE A 112 8.18 -3.00 10.49
N PRO A 113 7.31 -3.11 11.52
CA PRO A 113 7.69 -2.76 12.90
C PRO A 113 8.89 -3.57 13.41
N SER A 114 8.96 -4.86 13.06
CA SER A 114 10.06 -5.74 13.47
C SER A 114 11.31 -5.56 12.62
N ARG A 115 11.16 -5.35 11.31
CA ARG A 115 12.27 -5.23 10.35
C ARG A 115 12.96 -3.86 10.44
N GLN A 116 12.21 -2.80 10.77
CA GLN A 116 12.67 -1.41 10.78
C GLN A 116 12.11 -0.65 12.00
N PRO A 117 12.43 -1.07 13.25
CA PRO A 117 11.79 -0.55 14.46
C PRO A 117 11.99 0.96 14.64
N ALA A 118 13.16 1.50 14.28
CA ALA A 118 13.44 2.93 14.38
C ALA A 118 12.58 3.76 13.40
N TYR A 119 12.39 3.30 12.17
CA TYR A 119 11.53 3.99 11.20
C TYR A 119 10.05 3.83 11.53
N CYS A 120 9.65 2.69 12.11
CA CYS A 120 8.31 2.53 12.64
C CYS A 120 8.05 3.49 13.80
N ALA A 121 9.00 3.66 14.72
CA ALA A 121 8.89 4.63 15.81
C ALA A 121 8.75 6.07 15.28
N ALA A 122 9.56 6.45 14.29
CA ALA A 122 9.45 7.77 13.65
C ALA A 122 8.09 7.99 12.97
N LEU A 123 7.52 6.96 12.33
CA LEU A 123 6.20 7.03 11.72
C LEU A 123 5.10 7.24 12.77
N ARG A 124 5.18 6.52 13.90
CA ARG A 124 4.27 6.66 15.05
C ARG A 124 4.37 8.04 15.68
N GLU A 125 5.59 8.55 15.86
CA GLU A 125 5.83 9.88 16.41
C GLU A 125 5.26 10.99 15.52
N ALA A 126 5.43 10.86 14.20
CA ALA A 126 4.97 11.87 13.24
C ALA A 126 3.45 11.93 13.08
N PHE A 127 2.76 10.78 13.08
CA PHE A 127 1.35 10.71 12.68
C PHE A 127 0.40 10.13 13.74
N GLY A 128 0.94 9.59 14.84
CA GLY A 128 0.19 8.89 15.86
C GLY A 128 -0.18 7.46 15.45
N ASP A 129 -0.49 6.64 16.46
CA ASP A 129 -0.77 5.22 16.27
C ASP A 129 -2.07 4.95 15.53
N ASP A 130 -3.04 5.86 15.61
CA ASP A 130 -4.32 5.71 14.91
C ASP A 130 -4.20 5.92 13.39
N ALA A 131 -3.16 6.63 12.94
CA ALA A 131 -2.90 6.82 11.51
C ALA A 131 -2.31 5.58 10.82
N ILE A 132 -1.97 4.51 11.55
CA ILE A 132 -1.21 3.39 11.01
C ILE A 132 -1.98 2.07 11.17
N ARG A 133 -2.08 1.29 10.11
CA ARG A 133 -2.52 -0.11 10.15
C ARG A 133 -1.55 -1.02 9.41
N VAL A 134 -1.57 -2.30 9.76
CA VAL A 134 -0.73 -3.32 9.12
C VAL A 134 -1.53 -4.47 8.55
N THR A 135 -1.06 -5.00 7.41
CA THR A 135 -1.52 -6.26 6.82
C THR A 135 -0.36 -6.94 6.06
N LYS A 136 -0.57 -8.11 5.46
CA LYS A 136 0.33 -8.69 4.45
C LYS A 136 0.34 -7.77 3.23
N ASN A 137 1.18 -6.73 3.25
CA ASN A 137 1.03 -5.60 2.34
C ASN A 137 2.19 -5.49 1.36
N HIS A 138 1.94 -5.78 0.09
CA HIS A 138 2.86 -5.41 -1.00
C HIS A 138 2.24 -4.42 -2.00
N ALA A 139 1.00 -3.97 -1.78
CA ALA A 139 0.37 -2.97 -2.63
C ALA A 139 0.94 -1.59 -2.30
N LYS A 140 1.27 -0.80 -3.33
CA LYS A 140 1.61 0.62 -3.15
C LYS A 140 0.66 1.49 -3.94
N PHE A 141 -0.06 2.32 -3.20
CA PHE A 141 -0.99 3.27 -3.76
C PHE A 141 -1.12 4.48 -2.83
N VAL A 142 -1.60 5.58 -3.37
CA VAL A 142 -1.98 6.77 -2.61
C VAL A 142 -3.36 7.22 -3.09
N THR A 143 -4.30 7.45 -2.18
CA THR A 143 -5.52 8.20 -2.50
C THR A 143 -5.34 9.63 -2.02
N ILE A 144 -5.67 10.60 -2.89
CA ILE A 144 -5.59 12.04 -2.60
C ILE A 144 -6.97 12.62 -2.90
N CYS A 145 -7.72 12.85 -1.83
CA CYS A 145 -9.15 13.09 -1.92
C CYS A 145 -9.55 14.42 -1.27
N ASN A 146 -10.37 15.21 -1.96
CA ASN A 146 -11.10 16.32 -1.36
C ASN A 146 -12.52 16.43 -1.92
N ALA A 147 -13.21 17.53 -1.63
CA ALA A 147 -14.56 17.76 -2.12
C ALA A 147 -14.62 17.80 -3.65
N GLN A 148 -13.52 18.16 -4.30
CA GLN A 148 -13.46 18.35 -5.73
C GLN A 148 -12.73 17.20 -6.44
N TRP A 149 -11.65 16.64 -5.88
CA TRP A 149 -10.75 15.69 -6.53
C TRP A 149 -10.75 14.33 -5.84
N LYS A 150 -10.63 13.26 -6.63
CA LYS A 150 -10.46 11.87 -6.17
C LYS A 150 -9.34 11.21 -6.97
N LEU A 151 -8.11 11.57 -6.66
CA LEU A 151 -6.94 11.04 -7.34
C LEU A 151 -6.49 9.73 -6.70
N VAL A 152 -6.05 8.81 -7.55
CA VAL A 152 -5.40 7.56 -7.15
C VAL A 152 -4.04 7.50 -7.83
N VAL A 153 -2.99 7.40 -7.03
CA VAL A 153 -1.65 7.08 -7.49
C VAL A 153 -1.41 5.59 -7.26
N ARG A 154 -1.06 4.83 -8.30
CA ARG A 154 -0.61 3.43 -8.19
C ARG A 154 0.84 3.37 -8.60
N THR A 155 1.66 2.68 -7.82
CA THR A 155 3.10 2.71 -8.05
C THR A 155 3.78 1.43 -7.58
N SER A 156 5.00 1.21 -8.04
CA SER A 156 5.90 0.23 -7.45
C SER A 156 6.80 0.83 -6.35
N MET A 157 6.81 2.16 -6.23
CA MET A 157 7.63 2.90 -5.26
C MET A 157 7.10 2.70 -3.84
N ASN A 158 8.01 2.49 -2.90
CA ASN A 158 7.70 2.62 -1.47
C ASN A 158 7.84 4.10 -1.04
N LEU A 159 7.46 4.40 0.20
CA LEU A 159 7.75 5.68 0.86
C LEU A 159 9.22 5.77 1.31
N ASN A 160 10.13 5.55 0.36
CA ASN A 160 11.57 5.70 0.53
C ASN A 160 12.24 6.01 -0.82
N GLU A 161 13.54 6.26 -0.78
CA GLU A 161 14.31 6.49 -2.01
C GLU A 161 14.36 5.23 -2.90
N CYS A 162 13.65 5.29 -4.03
CA CYS A 162 13.51 4.19 -4.98
C CYS A 162 14.31 4.44 -6.27
N ARG A 163 15.65 4.42 -6.22
CA ARG A 163 16.53 4.67 -7.39
C ARG A 163 16.60 3.50 -8.40
N ARG A 164 15.46 3.07 -8.92
CA ARG A 164 15.34 1.96 -9.89
C ARG A 164 14.23 2.25 -10.91
N LEU A 165 14.04 1.32 -11.83
CA LEU A 165 12.89 1.37 -12.73
C LEU A 165 11.61 1.22 -11.90
N GLU A 166 10.72 2.19 -12.02
CA GLU A 166 9.46 2.24 -11.28
C GLU A 166 8.31 2.50 -12.26
N THR A 167 7.19 1.80 -12.02
CA THR A 167 5.91 2.11 -12.66
C THR A 167 5.18 3.11 -11.78
N LEU A 168 4.64 4.15 -12.40
CA LEU A 168 3.82 5.15 -11.74
C LEU A 168 2.57 5.42 -12.58
N GLU A 169 1.42 5.42 -11.94
CA GLU A 169 0.15 5.72 -12.58
C GLU A 169 -0.65 6.70 -11.73
N VAL A 170 -1.23 7.74 -12.36
CA VAL A 170 -2.10 8.72 -11.72
C VAL A 170 -3.44 8.74 -12.44
N SER A 171 -4.51 8.53 -11.69
CA SER A 171 -5.88 8.42 -12.20
C SER A 171 -6.80 9.37 -11.42
N ASP A 172 -7.53 10.27 -12.10
CA ASP A 172 -8.68 10.97 -11.49
C ASP A 172 -9.91 10.05 -11.60
N SER A 173 -10.13 9.26 -10.57
CA SER A 173 -11.07 8.14 -10.58
C SER A 173 -11.79 8.00 -9.24
N PRO A 174 -12.97 8.63 -9.10
CA PRO A 174 -13.80 8.48 -7.91
C PRO A 174 -14.12 7.03 -7.57
N ASP A 175 -14.43 6.20 -8.57
CA ASP A 175 -14.80 4.80 -8.33
C ASP A 175 -13.61 3.95 -7.84
N LEU A 176 -12.40 4.19 -8.38
CA LEU A 176 -11.21 3.50 -7.91
C LEU A 176 -10.78 3.99 -6.52
N ALA A 177 -10.92 5.29 -6.25
CA ALA A 177 -10.66 5.84 -4.92
C ALA A 177 -11.62 5.23 -3.90
N ALA A 178 -12.92 5.18 -4.20
CA ALA A 178 -13.92 4.55 -3.34
C ALA A 178 -13.64 3.07 -3.09
N PHE A 179 -13.26 2.31 -4.12
CA PHE A 179 -12.88 0.91 -3.99
C PHE A 179 -11.69 0.71 -3.03
N LEU A 180 -10.65 1.54 -3.13
CA LEU A 180 -9.50 1.47 -2.23
C LEU A 180 -9.86 1.93 -0.82
N ASP A 181 -10.66 2.98 -0.70
CA ASP A 181 -11.12 3.51 0.58
C ASP A 181 -12.01 2.49 1.32
N GLU A 182 -12.84 1.71 0.63
CA GLU A 182 -13.61 0.60 1.22
C GLU A 182 -12.69 -0.41 1.94
N PHE A 183 -11.61 -0.84 1.29
CA PHE A 183 -10.61 -1.72 1.88
C PHE A 183 -9.89 -1.08 3.07
N VAL A 184 -9.54 0.21 2.96
CA VAL A 184 -8.89 0.96 4.04
C VAL A 184 -9.81 1.07 5.26
N GLU A 185 -11.08 1.41 5.06
CA GLU A 185 -12.08 1.49 6.12
C GLU A 185 -12.29 0.14 6.80
N GLN A 186 -12.28 -0.95 6.03
CA GLN A 186 -12.37 -2.29 6.59
C GLN A 186 -11.19 -2.62 7.50
N LEU A 187 -9.94 -2.32 7.06
CA LEU A 187 -8.76 -2.49 7.92
C LEU A 187 -8.85 -1.65 9.20
N TRP A 188 -9.33 -0.41 9.12
CA TRP A 188 -9.49 0.46 10.29
C TRP A 188 -10.56 -0.03 11.27
N ARG A 189 -11.64 -0.63 10.77
CA ARG A 189 -12.67 -1.27 11.61
C ARG A 189 -12.17 -2.58 12.23
N GLY A 190 -11.34 -3.32 11.50
CA GLY A 190 -10.82 -4.64 11.88
C GLY A 190 -9.62 -4.62 12.82
N GLN A 191 -8.94 -3.49 12.97
CA GLN A 191 -7.71 -3.40 13.74
C GLN A 191 -7.72 -2.13 14.59
N ALA A 192 -7.61 -2.29 15.91
CA ALA A 192 -7.49 -1.15 16.82
C ALA A 192 -6.14 -0.43 16.64
N ALA A 193 -6.04 0.82 17.10
CA ALA A 193 -4.76 1.51 17.20
C ALA A 193 -3.75 0.65 18.01
N THR A 194 -2.47 0.71 17.64
CA THR A 194 -1.34 -0.11 18.15
C THR A 194 -1.41 -1.62 18.01
N GLU A 195 -2.59 -2.23 17.83
CA GLU A 195 -2.76 -3.68 17.73
C GLU A 195 -1.87 -4.29 16.62
N GLY A 196 -1.74 -3.57 15.51
CA GLY A 196 -0.90 -3.94 14.38
C GLY A 196 0.61 -3.75 14.59
N LEU A 197 1.01 -2.96 15.59
CA LEU A 197 2.39 -2.46 15.72
C LEU A 197 3.17 -3.13 16.84
N GLU A 198 2.46 -3.70 17.81
CA GLU A 198 3.06 -4.31 19.02
C GLU A 198 3.18 -5.83 18.94
N ARG A 199 2.45 -6.46 18.02
CA ARG A 199 2.47 -7.91 17.83
C ARG A 199 3.73 -8.37 17.13
N ARG A 200 4.10 -9.63 17.38
CA ARG A 200 5.20 -10.28 16.67
C ARG A 200 4.75 -10.69 15.26
N PRO A 201 5.67 -10.77 14.27
CA PRO A 201 5.30 -11.16 12.91
C PRO A 201 4.59 -12.53 12.80
N GLY A 202 4.89 -13.48 13.69
CA GLY A 202 4.21 -14.80 13.72
C GLY A 202 2.73 -14.70 14.10
N GLU A 203 2.41 -13.88 15.09
CA GLU A 203 1.02 -13.64 15.58
C GLU A 203 0.16 -12.96 14.50
N HIS A 204 0.79 -12.16 13.64
CA HIS A 204 0.15 -11.60 12.46
C HIS A 204 -0.17 -12.66 11.40
N CYS A 205 0.76 -13.58 11.11
CA CYS A 205 0.53 -14.63 10.12
C CYS A 205 -0.66 -15.52 10.45
N GLU A 206 -0.86 -15.86 11.73
CA GLU A 206 -2.00 -16.64 12.21
C GLU A 206 -3.32 -15.86 12.01
N ARG A 207 -3.40 -14.63 12.53
CA ARG A 207 -4.58 -13.77 12.35
C ARG A 207 -4.92 -13.55 10.88
N PHE A 208 -3.92 -13.23 10.06
CA PHE A 208 -4.12 -13.02 8.63
C PHE A 208 -4.47 -14.33 7.90
N GLY A 209 -4.02 -15.49 8.39
CA GLY A 209 -4.47 -16.78 7.90
C GLY A 209 -5.98 -16.95 8.05
N GLU A 210 -6.52 -16.54 9.19
CA GLU A 210 -7.96 -16.55 9.48
C GLU A 210 -8.70 -15.46 8.71
N GLU A 211 -8.16 -14.23 8.68
CA GLU A 211 -8.78 -13.05 8.05
C GLU A 211 -8.87 -13.16 6.51
N TRP A 212 -7.90 -13.82 5.86
CA TRP A 212 -7.82 -13.92 4.39
C TRP A 212 -8.04 -15.35 3.85
N GLY A 213 -8.43 -16.31 4.69
CA GLY A 213 -8.64 -17.71 4.27
C GLY A 213 -7.36 -18.46 3.89
N ASP A 214 -6.21 -17.98 4.34
CA ASP A 214 -4.86 -18.49 4.05
C ASP A 214 -4.40 -19.61 5.01
N ALA A 215 -5.30 -20.15 5.84
CA ALA A 215 -4.97 -21.17 6.85
C ALA A 215 -4.27 -22.39 6.22
N MET A 216 -2.98 -22.57 6.54
CA MET A 216 -2.16 -23.66 6.04
C MET A 216 -2.50 -24.96 6.78
N HIS A 217 -3.12 -25.92 6.09
CA HIS A 217 -3.23 -27.31 6.57
C HIS A 217 -2.11 -28.16 5.96
N GLY A 218 -1.18 -28.65 6.79
CA GLY A 218 -0.23 -29.71 6.41
C GLY A 218 1.12 -29.70 7.15
N GLU A 219 1.47 -30.82 7.79
CA GLU A 219 2.79 -31.02 8.42
C GLU A 219 3.79 -31.66 7.42
N LEU A 220 4.80 -30.87 7.00
CA LEU A 220 5.99 -31.38 6.32
C LEU A 220 7.23 -31.33 7.24
N GLY A 221 8.21 -32.20 6.97
CA GLY A 221 9.49 -32.26 7.68
C GLY A 221 10.41 -31.05 7.42
N ALA A 222 11.28 -30.73 8.38
CA ALA A 222 12.03 -29.47 8.43
C ALA A 222 13.00 -29.22 7.24
N SER A 223 13.53 -30.26 6.60
CA SER A 223 14.40 -30.10 5.42
C SER A 223 13.61 -29.96 4.10
N GLU A 224 12.45 -30.61 3.99
CA GLU A 224 11.59 -30.59 2.80
C GLU A 224 10.77 -29.30 2.72
N LYS A 225 10.34 -28.74 3.86
CA LYS A 225 9.68 -27.42 3.97
C LYS A 225 10.45 -26.28 3.29
N ARG A 226 11.77 -26.43 3.11
CA ARG A 226 12.63 -25.39 2.52
C ARG A 226 12.53 -25.30 1.00
N PHE A 227 12.06 -26.35 0.33
CA PHE A 227 12.12 -26.47 -1.14
C PHE A 227 10.87 -27.06 -1.82
N PHE A 228 10.03 -27.77 -1.06
CA PHE A 228 8.81 -28.39 -1.58
C PHE A 228 7.70 -28.28 -0.51
N GLY A 229 6.88 -27.24 -0.60
CA GLY A 229 5.64 -27.16 0.18
C GLY A 229 4.40 -27.51 -0.64
N ASP A 230 3.28 -27.70 0.06
CA ASP A 230 1.99 -28.06 -0.54
C ASP A 230 1.01 -26.88 -0.65
N GLY A 231 1.43 -25.69 -0.23
CA GLY A 231 0.62 -24.48 -0.27
C GLY A 231 0.66 -23.73 -1.62
N PRO A 232 -0.37 -22.94 -1.95
CA PRO A 232 -0.46 -22.12 -3.17
C PRO A 232 0.68 -21.09 -3.32
N THR A 233 1.38 -20.75 -2.23
CA THR A 233 2.51 -19.81 -2.18
C THR A 233 3.77 -20.44 -1.61
N SER A 234 3.74 -21.74 -1.34
CA SER A 234 4.89 -22.44 -0.78
C SER A 234 6.05 -22.50 -1.77
N VAL A 235 7.27 -22.66 -1.26
CA VAL A 235 8.44 -22.95 -2.09
C VAL A 235 8.21 -24.34 -2.67
N ASP A 236 7.54 -24.42 -3.81
CA ASP A 236 7.40 -25.65 -4.57
C ASP A 236 8.19 -25.49 -5.87
N LEU A 237 9.44 -25.94 -5.82
CA LEU A 237 10.33 -25.92 -6.97
C LEU A 237 9.78 -26.73 -8.17
N ARG A 238 8.81 -27.63 -7.97
CA ARG A 238 8.11 -28.31 -9.08
C ARG A 238 7.41 -27.32 -10.00
N ARG A 239 6.90 -26.20 -9.47
CA ARG A 239 6.25 -25.13 -10.25
C ARG A 239 7.21 -24.39 -11.17
N ALA A 240 8.48 -24.32 -10.79
CA ALA A 240 9.56 -23.77 -11.62
C ALA A 240 10.15 -24.80 -12.59
N GLY A 241 9.55 -26.00 -12.71
CA GLY A 241 10.05 -27.08 -13.57
C GLY A 241 11.26 -27.84 -13.02
N VAL A 242 11.69 -27.55 -11.79
CA VAL A 242 12.82 -28.21 -11.13
C VAL A 242 12.31 -29.48 -10.46
N ARG A 243 12.67 -30.65 -11.03
CA ARG A 243 12.29 -31.96 -10.46
C ARG A 243 13.29 -32.39 -9.38
N ARG A 244 12.81 -33.17 -8.40
CA ARG A 244 13.68 -33.87 -7.45
C ARG A 244 14.67 -34.74 -8.25
N ARG A 245 15.98 -34.58 -7.98
CA ARG A 245 16.93 -35.63 -8.35
C ARG A 245 16.71 -36.77 -7.36
N CYS A 246 16.34 -37.93 -7.89
CA CYS A 246 16.33 -39.19 -7.14
C CYS A 246 17.74 -39.55 -6.70
#